data_AF-A0A9E2CCP9-F1
#
_entry.id   AF-A0A9E2CCP9-F1
#
_cell.length_a   1.000
_cell.length_b   1.000
_cell.length_c   1.000
_cell.angle_alpha   90.00
_cell.angle_beta   90.00
_cell.angle_gamma   90.00
#
_symmetry.space_group_name_H-M   'P 1'
#
loop_
_entity.id
_entity.type
_entity.pdbx_description
1 polymer ?
#
loop_
_entity_poly.entity_id
_entity_poly.type
_entity_poly.pdbx_seq_one_letter_code
_entity_poly.pdbx_strand_id
1 'polypeptide(L)' 'MRHSVYEWAQAISIRLSDEWAGKLEFPEDSELIEHVLTKALSTVPDECMRLVGTGIIEESYFEPIE' A
#
# COMPACT_ATOMS: atom_id res chain seq x y z
N MET A 1 13.78 9.44 2.25
CA MET A 1 12.69 10.47 2.22
C MET A 1 11.94 10.38 3.55
N ARG A 2 11.62 11.50 4.23
CA ARG A 2 10.72 11.46 5.40
C ARG A 2 9.29 11.64 4.89
N HIS A 3 8.73 10.57 4.32
CA HIS A 3 7.29 10.52 4.10
C HIS A 3 6.58 10.43 5.45
N SER A 4 5.43 11.08 5.58
CA SER A 4 4.59 10.92 6.75
C SER A 4 4.06 9.48 6.84
N VAL A 5 3.63 9.05 8.04
CA VAL A 5 3.05 7.72 8.25
C VAL A 5 1.89 7.44 7.29
N TYR A 6 1.14 8.47 6.95
CA TYR A 6 0.01 8.35 6.05
C TYR A 6 0.45 8.19 4.59
N GLU A 7 1.46 8.93 4.15
CA GLU A 7 1.95 8.90 2.76
C GLU A 7 2.50 7.52 2.37
N TRP A 8 3.29 6.87 3.25
CA TRP A 8 3.81 5.52 2.95
C TRP A 8 2.70 4.46 2.99
N ALA A 9 1.79 4.55 3.98
CA ALA A 9 0.68 3.61 4.10
C ALA A 9 -0.25 3.70 2.89
N GLN A 10 -0.50 4.92 2.41
CA GLN A 10 -1.30 5.16 1.21
C GLN A 10 -0.61 4.61 -0.04
N ALA A 11 0.69 4.88 -0.24
CA ALA A 11 1.43 4.41 -1.41
C ALA A 11 1.38 2.88 -1.55
N ILE A 12 1.62 2.15 -0.46
CA ILE A 12 1.56 0.68 -0.45
C ILE A 12 0.14 0.19 -0.72
N SER A 13 -0.85 0.83 -0.10
CA SER A 13 -2.25 0.41 -0.25
C SER A 13 -2.76 0.61 -1.66
N ILE A 14 -2.37 1.71 -2.32
CA ILE A 14 -2.65 1.97 -3.74
C ILE A 14 -2.01 0.90 -4.62
N ARG A 15 -0.74 0.56 -4.37
CA ARG A 15 -0.06 -0.45 -5.18
C ARG A 15 -0.70 -1.83 -5.04
N LEU A 16 -1.01 -2.24 -3.82
CA LEU A 16 -1.64 -3.53 -3.54
C LEU A 16 -3.08 -3.61 -4.07
N SER A 17 -3.83 -2.50 -4.04
CA SER A 17 -5.16 -2.47 -4.66
C SER A 17 -5.07 -2.49 -6.19
N ASP A 18 -4.11 -1.77 -6.77
CA ASP A 18 -3.89 -1.71 -8.22
C ASP A 18 -3.47 -3.05 -8.82
N GLU A 19 -2.55 -3.78 -8.15
CA GLU A 19 -2.06 -5.08 -8.60
C GLU A 19 -3.00 -6.25 -8.27
N TRP A 20 -4.09 -6.01 -7.53
CA TRP A 20 -5.02 -7.06 -7.19
C TRP A 20 -5.73 -7.60 -8.45
N ALA A 21 -5.56 -8.90 -8.71
CA ALA A 21 -6.07 -9.57 -9.90
C ALA A 21 -7.60 -9.40 -10.11
N GLY A 22 -8.36 -9.16 -9.04
CA GLY A 22 -9.81 -8.93 -9.10
C GLY A 22 -10.23 -7.52 -9.50
N LYS A 23 -9.31 -6.54 -9.59
CA LYS A 23 -9.64 -5.13 -9.81
C LYS A 23 -10.48 -4.86 -11.06
N LEU A 24 -10.19 -5.56 -12.16
CA LEU A 24 -10.93 -5.38 -13.42
C LEU A 24 -12.37 -5.91 -13.34
N GLU A 25 -12.61 -6.92 -12.51
CA GLU A 25 -13.94 -7.53 -12.32
C GLU A 25 -14.72 -6.85 -11.19
N PHE A 26 -14.02 -6.30 -10.19
CA PHE A 26 -14.57 -5.71 -8.98
C PHE A 26 -13.84 -4.39 -8.61
N PRO A 27 -14.04 -3.30 -9.36
CA PRO A 27 -13.33 -2.05 -9.12
C PRO A 27 -13.64 -1.44 -7.74
N GLU A 28 -14.86 -1.62 -7.22
CA GLU A 28 -15.26 -1.12 -5.90
C GLU A 28 -14.56 -1.87 -4.76
N ASP A 29 -14.28 -3.16 -4.94
CA ASP A 29 -13.53 -3.96 -3.97
C ASP A 29 -12.07 -3.54 -3.94
N SER A 30 -11.50 -3.12 -5.08
CA SER A 30 -10.17 -2.52 -5.15
C SER A 30 -10.09 -1.24 -4.31
N GLU A 31 -11.08 -0.35 -4.40
CA GLU A 31 -11.14 0.86 -3.55
C GLU A 31 -11.27 0.51 -2.06
N LEU A 32 -12.07 -0.52 -1.73
CA LEU A 32 -12.21 -1.00 -0.36
C LEU A 32 -10.90 -1.55 0.20
N ILE A 33 -10.15 -2.31 -0.60
CA ILE A 33 -8.82 -2.82 -0.25
C ILE A 33 -7.87 -1.67 0.07
N GLU A 34 -7.79 -0.66 -0.79
CA GLU A 34 -6.95 0.52 -0.57
C GLU A 34 -7.28 1.19 0.78
N HIS A 35 -8.57 1.40 1.05
CA HIS A 35 -9.00 2.09 2.27
C HIS A 35 -8.69 1.28 3.54
N VAL A 36 -8.98 -0.03 3.51
CA VAL A 36 -8.73 -0.93 4.65
C VAL A 36 -7.23 -1.04 4.94
N LEU A 37 -6.42 -1.21 3.90
CA LEU A 37 -4.96 -1.34 4.05
C LEU A 37 -4.34 -0.03 4.54
N THR A 38 -4.78 1.12 4.03
CA THR A 38 -4.25 2.43 4.46
C THR A 38 -4.47 2.61 5.96
N LYS A 39 -5.67 2.26 6.44
CA LYS A 39 -6.00 2.30 7.86
C LYS A 39 -5.21 1.30 8.69
N ALA A 40 -5.05 0.07 8.22
CA ALA A 40 -4.31 -0.97 8.94
C ALA A 40 -2.82 -0.60 9.08
N LEU A 41 -2.19 -0.21 7.98
CA LEU A 41 -0.78 0.17 7.90
C LEU A 41 -0.47 1.41 8.75
N SER A 42 -1.37 2.40 8.77
CA SER A 42 -1.20 3.61 9.59
C SER A 42 -1.43 3.38 11.09
N THR A 43 -2.01 2.25 11.51
CA THR A 43 -2.31 1.98 12.93
C THR A 43 -1.07 1.50 13.71
N VAL A 44 -0.14 0.80 13.06
CA VAL A 44 1.09 0.25 13.68
C VAL A 44 2.33 0.51 12.81
N PRO A 45 2.66 1.77 12.54
CA PRO A 45 3.65 2.13 11.53
C PRO A 45 5.05 1.57 11.80
N ASP A 46 5.51 1.59 13.05
CA ASP A 46 6.85 1.12 13.39
C ASP A 46 7.05 -0.37 13.09
N GLU A 47 6.01 -1.19 13.30
CA GLU A 47 6.06 -2.63 12.98
C GLU A 47 5.93 -2.86 11.47
N CYS A 48 5.04 -2.14 10.79
CA CYS A 48 4.86 -2.29 9.34
C CYS A 48 6.07 -1.78 8.55
N MET A 49 6.80 -0.77 9.04
CA MET A 49 8.04 -0.30 8.41
C MET A 49 9.12 -1.38 8.31
N ARG A 50 9.06 -2.43 9.14
CA ARG A 50 9.98 -3.58 9.07
C ARG A 50 9.78 -4.42 7.81
N LEU A 51 8.63 -4.29 7.15
CA LEU A 51 8.31 -4.97 5.90
C LEU A 51 8.90 -4.24 4.69
N VAL A 52 9.18 -2.94 4.80
CA VAL A 52 9.78 -2.13 3.74
C VAL A 52 11.23 -2.57 3.50
N GLY A 53 11.61 -2.71 2.23
CA GLY A 53 12.92 -3.20 1.82
C GLY A 53 13.04 -4.74 1.89
N THR A 54 11.94 -5.44 2.11
CA THR A 54 11.85 -6.91 2.02
C THR A 54 11.17 -7.32 0.71
N GLY A 55 11.16 -8.62 0.39
CA GLY A 55 10.38 -9.14 -0.74
C GLY A 55 8.85 -9.12 -0.53
N ILE A 56 8.36 -8.50 0.55
CA ILE A 56 6.93 -8.27 0.81
C ILE A 56 6.56 -6.85 0.36
N ILE A 57 7.34 -5.85 0.77
CA ILE A 57 7.17 -4.45 0.37
C ILE A 57 8.53 -3.99 -0.15
N GLU A 58 8.70 -4.12 -1.46
CA GLU A 58 9.91 -3.70 -2.14
C GLU A 58 9.97 -2.16 -2.23
N GLU A 59 11.17 -1.58 -2.26
CA GLU A 59 11.35 -0.12 -2.37
C GLU A 59 10.69 0.46 -3.65
N SER A 60 10.53 -0.36 -4.68
CA SER A 60 9.83 -0.02 -5.93
C SER A 60 8.36 0.33 -5.74
N TYR A 61 7.73 -0.06 -4.62
CA TYR A 61 6.33 0.30 -4.31
C TYR A 61 6.13 1.81 -4.14
N PHE A 62 7.21 2.56 -3.88
CA PHE A 62 7.18 4.02 -3.74
C PHE A 62 7.55 4.75 -5.03
N GLU A 63 7.86 4.03 -6.10
CA GLU A 63 8.12 4.61 -7.41
C GLU A 63 6.79 4.86 -8.15
N PRO A 64 6.70 5.92 -8.97
CA PRO A 64 5.54 6.16 -9.81
C PRO A 64 5.26 4.96 -10.73
N ILE A 65 3.99 4.59 -10.88
CA ILE A 65 3.56 3.65 -11.92
C ILE A 65 3.56 4.44 -13.24
N GLU A 66 4.47 4.12 -14.16
CA GLU A 66 4.47 4.66 -15.54
C GLU A 66 3.32 4.12 -16.40
#